data_AF-A0A1J0W333-F1
#
_entry.id   AF-A0A1J0W333-F1
#
_cell.length_a   1.000
_cell.length_b   1.000
_cell.length_c   1.000
_cell.angle_alpha   90.00
_cell.angle_beta   90.00
_cell.angle_gamma   90.00
#
_symmetry.space_group_name_H-M   'P 1'
#
loop_
_entity.id
_entity.type
_entity.pdbx_description
1 polymer ?
#
loop_
_entity_poly.entity_id
_entity_poly.type
_entity_poly.pdbx_seq_one_letter_code
_entity_poly.pdbx_strand_id
1 'polypeptide(L)'
;MATMAATAALIGFSGPAAALPTDPTVQFTPTISRTPGANCAAILNAWTVPQPKSGEFGVKVKITQTGDFCQTYRVAVNWRNLDTGRTNGQSHRVVNGELEHAPDGVITGMGMGPGAGRVEAWIVTTDETLPEHQELEHISGRASFTLG
;
A
#
# COMPACT_ATOMS: atom_id res chain seq x y z
N MET A 1 1.43 -35.65 -52.43
CA MET A 1 0.97 -34.39 -51.81
C MET A 1 0.92 -34.63 -50.30
N ALA A 2 1.82 -34.02 -49.54
CA ALA A 2 1.88 -34.13 -48.09
C ALA A 2 1.64 -32.73 -47.50
N THR A 3 0.62 -32.61 -46.67
CA THR A 3 0.21 -31.40 -45.97
C THR A 3 1.20 -31.09 -44.84
N MET A 4 1.92 -29.97 -44.93
CA MET A 4 2.67 -29.41 -43.81
C MET A 4 1.74 -28.51 -42.99
N ALA A 5 1.36 -28.97 -41.80
CA ALA A 5 0.79 -28.13 -40.76
C ALA A 5 1.96 -27.48 -39.99
N ALA A 6 2.14 -26.16 -40.14
CA ALA A 6 3.08 -25.40 -39.33
C ALA A 6 2.39 -25.02 -38.00
N THR A 7 2.87 -25.63 -36.92
CA THR A 7 2.52 -25.34 -35.54
C THR A 7 2.89 -23.90 -35.17
N ALA A 8 1.91 -23.12 -34.74
CA ALA A 8 2.15 -21.83 -34.09
C ALA A 8 2.74 -22.09 -32.70
N ALA A 9 4.05 -21.88 -32.55
CA ALA A 9 4.68 -21.84 -31.24
C ALA A 9 4.28 -20.52 -30.55
N LEU A 10 3.28 -20.57 -29.67
CA LEU A 10 3.01 -19.52 -28.70
C LEU A 10 4.19 -19.49 -27.71
N ILE A 11 5.15 -18.61 -27.95
CA ILE A 11 6.24 -18.35 -27.01
C ILE A 11 5.64 -17.57 -25.85
N GLY A 12 5.14 -18.28 -24.84
CA GLY A 12 4.71 -17.70 -23.57
C GLY A 12 5.93 -17.18 -22.83
N PHE A 13 6.18 -15.86 -22.89
CA PHE A 13 7.11 -15.19 -22.00
C PHE A 13 6.50 -15.12 -20.59
N SER A 14 6.57 -16.22 -19.84
CA SER A 14 6.45 -16.18 -18.38
C SER A 14 7.84 -15.97 -17.79
N GLY A 15 8.45 -14.82 -18.10
CA GLY A 15 9.62 -14.34 -17.39
C GLY A 15 9.20 -13.90 -15.97
N PRO A 16 10.05 -14.07 -14.95
CA PRO A 16 9.79 -13.48 -13.65
C PRO A 16 9.70 -11.97 -13.84
N ALA A 17 8.53 -11.41 -13.54
CA ALA A 17 8.30 -9.99 -13.68
C ALA A 17 9.12 -9.29 -12.57
N ALA A 18 10.29 -8.77 -12.93
CA ALA A 18 11.03 -7.85 -12.09
C ALA A 18 10.27 -6.53 -12.05
N ALA A 19 10.31 -5.83 -10.91
CA ALA A 19 9.71 -4.50 -10.85
C ALA A 19 10.30 -3.59 -11.92
N LEU A 20 9.43 -2.84 -12.57
CA LEU A 20 9.85 -2.01 -13.67
C LEU A 20 10.35 -0.68 -13.10
N PRO A 21 11.53 -0.18 -13.52
CA PRO A 21 11.98 1.17 -13.18
C PRO A 21 11.00 2.27 -13.59
N THR A 22 10.01 1.94 -14.42
CA THR A 22 8.93 2.81 -14.89
C THR A 22 7.69 2.80 -13.98
N ASP A 23 7.64 1.95 -12.95
CA ASP A 23 6.51 1.97 -12.02
C ASP A 23 6.44 3.33 -11.31
N PRO A 24 5.28 4.01 -11.31
CA PRO A 24 5.21 5.40 -10.93
C PRO A 24 5.33 5.60 -9.42
N THR A 25 6.11 6.60 -9.02
CA THR A 25 6.06 7.18 -7.67
C THR A 25 4.90 8.17 -7.62
N VAL A 26 3.81 7.79 -6.97
CA VAL A 26 2.56 8.55 -6.90
C VAL A 26 2.32 8.98 -5.47
N GLN A 27 2.03 10.27 -5.31
CA GLN A 27 1.67 10.85 -4.02
C GLN A 27 0.20 10.57 -3.70
N PHE A 28 -0.06 10.21 -2.45
CA PHE A 28 -1.41 10.10 -1.91
C PHE A 28 -1.90 11.50 -1.50
N THR A 29 -3.22 11.71 -1.56
CA THR A 29 -3.80 12.80 -0.78
C THR A 29 -3.45 12.59 0.70
N PRO A 30 -3.20 13.65 1.49
CA PRO A 30 -2.86 13.47 2.90
C PRO A 30 -3.99 12.79 3.67
N THR A 31 -3.65 11.84 4.54
CA THR A 31 -4.59 11.33 5.54
C THR A 31 -4.55 12.24 6.76
N ILE A 32 -5.70 12.66 7.26
CA ILE A 32 -5.83 13.44 8.50
C ILE A 32 -6.60 12.58 9.49
N SER A 33 -6.05 12.34 10.67
CA SER A 33 -6.64 11.42 11.64
C SER A 33 -6.63 12.00 13.06
N ARG A 34 -7.68 11.73 13.82
CA ARG A 34 -7.69 11.89 15.27
C ARG A 34 -7.13 10.61 15.89
N THR A 35 -5.97 10.73 16.55
CA THR A 35 -5.29 9.59 17.17
C THR A 35 -5.61 9.52 18.67
N PRO A 36 -5.52 8.33 19.30
CA PRO A 36 -5.85 8.20 20.72
C PRO A 36 -4.85 8.97 21.59
N GLY A 37 -5.35 9.65 22.64
CA GLY A 37 -4.55 10.52 23.51
C GLY A 37 -5.20 11.88 23.76
N ALA A 38 -4.54 12.72 24.56
CA ALA A 38 -5.07 14.03 24.93
C ALA A 38 -4.93 15.03 23.77
N ASN A 39 -6.01 15.21 23.01
CA ASN A 39 -6.08 16.08 21.82
C ASN A 39 -5.06 15.73 20.73
N CYS A 40 -4.83 14.43 20.53
CA CYS A 40 -3.87 13.95 19.54
C CYS A 40 -4.44 13.87 18.13
N ALA A 41 -3.63 14.27 17.16
CA ALA A 41 -3.94 14.16 15.74
C ALA A 41 -2.68 13.86 14.95
N ALA A 42 -2.86 13.23 13.78
CA ALA A 42 -1.78 12.91 12.87
C ALA A 42 -2.14 13.31 11.43
N ILE A 43 -1.16 13.86 10.73
CA ILE A 43 -1.17 14.05 9.28
C ILE A 43 -0.20 13.05 8.68
N LEU A 44 -0.69 12.20 7.77
CA LEU A 44 0.10 11.19 7.10
C LEU A 44 0.23 11.58 5.63
N ASN A 45 1.45 11.88 5.23
CA ASN A 45 1.81 12.07 3.83
C ASN A 45 2.42 10.79 3.31
N ALA A 46 2.04 10.36 2.12
CA ALA A 46 2.50 9.09 1.60
C ALA A 46 2.77 9.11 0.10
N TRP A 47 3.69 8.24 -0.33
CA TRP A 47 4.06 8.04 -1.71
C TRP A 47 4.27 6.56 -2.00
N THR A 48 3.90 6.11 -3.19
CA THR A 48 4.28 4.76 -3.63
C THR A 48 5.79 4.68 -3.82
N VAL A 49 6.35 3.51 -3.53
CA VAL A 49 7.74 3.16 -3.78
C VAL A 49 7.74 1.84 -4.53
N PRO A 50 8.34 1.75 -5.73
CA PRO A 50 8.45 0.48 -6.45
C PRO A 50 9.09 -0.61 -5.58
N GLN A 51 8.57 -1.84 -5.65
CA GLN A 51 9.18 -3.02 -5.00
C GLN A 51 10.22 -3.66 -5.93
N PRO A 52 10.92 -4.75 -5.57
CA PRO A 52 11.79 -5.46 -6.51
C PRO A 52 11.02 -6.41 -7.48
N LYS A 53 9.73 -6.69 -7.24
CA LYS A 53 8.88 -7.55 -8.06
C LYS A 53 7.79 -6.76 -8.76
N SER A 54 7.46 -7.13 -10.01
CA SER A 54 6.40 -6.45 -10.77
C SER A 54 5.02 -6.79 -10.22
N GLY A 55 4.07 -5.87 -10.41
CA GLY A 55 2.76 -5.94 -9.79
C GLY A 55 2.77 -5.76 -8.26
N GLU A 56 3.90 -5.38 -7.66
CA GLU A 56 4.01 -5.03 -6.24
C GLU A 56 4.43 -3.56 -6.09
N PHE A 57 3.96 -2.93 -5.02
CA PHE A 57 4.40 -1.60 -4.62
C PHE A 57 4.59 -1.58 -3.09
N GLY A 58 5.32 -0.60 -2.60
CA GLY A 58 5.39 -0.23 -1.19
C GLY A 58 4.83 1.17 -1.02
N VAL A 59 4.54 1.57 0.21
CA VAL A 59 4.10 2.93 0.51
C VAL A 59 4.99 3.51 1.58
N LYS A 60 5.72 4.56 1.23
CA LYS A 60 6.47 5.35 2.21
C LYS A 60 5.51 6.31 2.87
N VAL A 61 5.40 6.25 4.20
CA VAL A 61 4.54 7.11 4.99
C VAL A 61 5.40 8.00 5.88
N LYS A 62 5.14 9.30 5.81
CA LYS A 62 5.69 10.30 6.74
C LYS A 62 4.56 10.77 7.64
N ILE A 63 4.72 10.53 8.94
CA ILE A 63 3.75 10.91 9.97
C ILE A 63 4.21 12.23 10.59
N THR A 64 3.28 13.17 10.72
CA THR A 64 3.45 14.39 11.53
C THR A 64 2.37 14.38 12.58
N GLN A 65 2.77 14.27 13.85
CA GLN A 65 1.86 14.12 14.97
C GLN A 65 1.86 15.39 15.82
N THR A 66 0.71 15.72 16.39
CA THR A 66 0.52 16.84 17.30
C THR A 66 -0.30 16.40 18.52
N GLY A 67 -0.16 17.12 19.63
CA GLY A 67 -0.80 16.82 20.91
C GLY A 67 0.17 16.21 21.91
N ASP A 68 -0.30 16.04 23.15
CA ASP A 68 0.49 15.51 24.27
C ASP A 68 0.02 14.10 24.64
N PHE A 69 0.94 13.24 25.07
CA PHE A 69 0.65 11.87 25.51
C PHE A 69 -0.13 11.03 24.49
N CYS A 70 0.18 11.19 23.20
CA CYS A 70 -0.44 10.41 22.15
C CYS A 70 -0.10 8.94 22.31
N GLN A 71 -1.14 8.13 22.29
CA GLN A 71 -1.04 6.69 22.45
C GLN A 71 -0.73 6.03 21.10
N THR A 72 -0.39 4.76 21.19
CA THR A 72 -0.17 3.92 20.03
C THR A 72 -1.47 3.72 19.25
N TYR A 73 -1.35 3.73 17.92
CA TYR A 73 -2.39 3.41 16.96
C TYR A 73 -1.76 2.66 15.79
N ARG A 74 -2.52 2.34 14.74
CA ARG A 74 -1.99 1.70 13.52
C ARG A 74 -2.31 2.49 12.28
N VAL A 75 -1.47 2.32 11.28
CA VAL A 75 -1.67 2.81 9.92
C VAL A 75 -1.81 1.60 9.02
N ALA A 76 -2.93 1.52 8.32
CA ALA A 76 -3.19 0.48 7.34
C ALA A 76 -3.20 1.07 5.94
N VAL A 77 -2.41 0.47 5.06
CA VAL A 77 -2.42 0.73 3.62
C VAL A 77 -3.24 -0.39 2.99
N ASN A 78 -4.35 -0.01 2.39
CA ASN A 78 -5.24 -0.92 1.67
C ASN A 78 -5.16 -0.66 0.18
N TRP A 79 -5.46 -1.67 -0.62
CA TRP A 79 -5.51 -1.54 -2.07
C TRP A 79 -6.59 -2.41 -2.70
N ARG A 80 -6.98 -2.01 -3.90
CA ARG A 80 -7.82 -2.74 -4.83
C ARG A 80 -7.23 -2.68 -6.23
N ASN A 81 -7.02 -3.85 -6.83
CA ASN A 81 -6.77 -3.93 -8.26
C ASN A 81 -8.12 -3.79 -8.98
N LEU A 82 -8.26 -2.74 -9.77
CA LEU A 82 -9.51 -2.38 -10.46
C LEU A 82 -9.79 -3.27 -11.67
N ASP A 83 -8.76 -3.95 -12.19
CA ASP A 83 -8.88 -4.85 -13.35
C ASP A 83 -9.26 -6.27 -12.92
N THR A 84 -8.75 -6.74 -11.79
CA THR A 84 -9.01 -8.09 -11.27
C THR A 84 -10.01 -8.15 -10.11
N GLY A 85 -10.30 -7.01 -9.47
CA GLY A 85 -11.13 -6.93 -8.28
C GLY A 85 -10.46 -7.42 -6.99
N ARG A 86 -9.20 -7.87 -7.03
CA ARG A 86 -8.45 -8.28 -5.84
C ARG A 86 -8.27 -7.12 -4.88
N THR A 87 -8.32 -7.41 -3.59
CA THR A 87 -8.11 -6.44 -2.51
C THR A 87 -7.26 -7.05 -1.42
N ASN A 88 -6.40 -6.25 -0.81
CA ASN A 88 -5.66 -6.63 0.39
C ASN A 88 -5.20 -5.36 1.12
N GLY A 89 -4.49 -5.53 2.22
CA GLY A 89 -3.83 -4.42 2.90
C GLY A 89 -2.73 -4.90 3.83
N GLN A 90 -2.01 -3.95 4.39
CA GLN A 90 -1.05 -4.20 5.46
C GLN A 90 -1.14 -3.10 6.49
N SER A 91 -1.08 -3.47 7.77
CA SER A 91 -1.10 -2.52 8.89
C SER A 91 0.18 -2.56 9.71
N HIS A 92 0.66 -1.38 10.09
CA HIS A 92 1.81 -1.20 10.96
C HIS A 92 1.44 -0.37 12.16
N ARG A 93 2.01 -0.74 13.30
CA ARG A 93 1.86 -0.02 14.55
C ARG A 93 2.62 1.31 14.47
N VAL A 94 2.08 2.36 15.08
CA VAL A 94 2.74 3.66 15.24
C VAL A 94 3.05 3.88 16.71
N VAL A 95 4.33 4.11 17.01
CA VAL A 95 4.81 4.43 18.36
C VAL A 95 5.56 5.74 18.28
N ASN A 96 5.15 6.73 19.08
CA ASN A 96 5.77 8.07 19.10
C ASN A 96 5.87 8.74 17.72
N GLY A 97 4.85 8.56 16.87
CA GLY A 97 4.82 9.13 15.52
C GLY A 97 5.69 8.40 14.49
N GLU A 98 6.27 7.26 14.83
CA GLU A 98 7.07 6.44 13.92
C GLU A 98 6.43 5.08 13.68
N LEU A 99 6.56 4.56 12.46
CA LEU A 99 6.08 3.22 12.13
C LEU A 99 7.02 2.16 12.71
N GLU A 100 6.47 1.29 13.54
CA GLU A 100 7.19 0.15 14.11
C GLU A 100 7.39 -0.93 13.03
N HIS A 101 8.57 -1.54 13.00
CA HIS A 101 8.94 -2.60 12.06
C HIS A 101 8.78 -2.23 10.57
N ALA A 102 8.84 -0.93 10.23
CA ALA A 102 8.81 -0.43 8.87
C ALA A 102 10.08 0.38 8.57
N PRO A 103 11.14 -0.27 8.02
CA PRO A 103 12.36 0.42 7.64
C PRO A 103 12.07 1.63 6.74
N ASP A 104 12.72 2.76 7.03
CA ASP A 104 12.56 4.04 6.33
C ASP A 104 11.10 4.58 6.28
N GLY A 105 10.22 4.09 7.16
CA GLY A 105 8.80 4.41 7.15
C GLY A 105 8.05 3.82 5.95
N VAL A 106 8.59 2.77 5.33
CA VAL A 106 7.99 2.12 4.17
C VAL A 106 7.18 0.90 4.61
N ILE A 107 5.87 0.97 4.40
CA ILE A 107 4.97 -0.16 4.53
C ILE A 107 5.09 -1.00 3.25
N THR A 108 5.59 -2.22 3.40
CA THR A 108 5.76 -3.21 2.33
C THR A 108 5.05 -4.50 2.70
N GLY A 109 5.15 -5.53 1.86
CA GLY A 109 4.66 -6.86 2.22
C GLY A 109 3.14 -6.97 2.29
N MET A 110 2.43 -6.33 1.35
CA MET A 110 0.97 -6.42 1.18
C MET A 110 0.48 -7.81 0.70
N GLY A 111 1.06 -8.89 1.23
CA GLY A 111 0.79 -10.29 0.86
C GLY A 111 1.12 -10.60 -0.59
N MET A 112 0.19 -11.28 -1.29
CA MET A 112 0.16 -11.28 -2.76
C MET A 112 -0.16 -9.86 -3.20
N GLY A 113 0.84 -9.10 -3.67
CA GLY A 113 0.62 -7.72 -4.13
C GLY A 113 -0.43 -7.63 -5.24
N PRO A 114 -0.81 -6.41 -5.66
CA PRO A 114 -1.92 -6.19 -6.58
C PRO A 114 -1.87 -6.96 -7.90
N GLY A 115 -0.67 -7.31 -8.35
CA GLY A 115 -0.42 -7.75 -9.73
C GLY A 115 -0.43 -6.55 -10.68
N ALA A 116 -0.04 -6.80 -11.93
CA ALA A 116 -0.11 -5.77 -12.98
C ALA A 116 -1.56 -5.26 -13.16
N GLY A 117 -1.68 -4.01 -13.56
CA GLY A 117 -2.96 -3.35 -13.83
C GLY A 117 -3.19 -2.08 -13.00
N ARG A 118 -4.41 -1.58 -13.06
CA ARG A 118 -4.85 -0.37 -12.35
C ARG A 118 -5.09 -0.67 -10.87
N VAL A 119 -4.52 0.15 -10.00
CA VAL A 119 -4.62 0.02 -8.56
C VAL A 119 -5.21 1.31 -7.98
N GLU A 120 -6.20 1.16 -7.11
CA GLU A 120 -6.60 2.19 -6.14
C GLU A 120 -6.03 1.78 -4.78
N ALA A 121 -5.33 2.68 -4.11
CA ALA A 121 -4.82 2.46 -2.76
C ALA A 121 -5.30 3.57 -1.84
N TRP A 122 -5.55 3.23 -0.58
CA TRP A 122 -5.99 4.18 0.44
C TRP A 122 -5.40 3.86 1.80
N ILE A 123 -5.26 4.91 2.62
CA ILE A 123 -4.65 4.83 3.94
C ILE A 123 -5.71 5.13 4.98
N VAL A 124 -5.84 4.23 5.94
CA VAL A 124 -6.69 4.40 7.12
C VAL A 124 -5.86 4.32 8.39
N THR A 125 -6.38 4.89 9.47
CA THR A 125 -5.82 4.72 10.81
C THR A 125 -6.76 3.92 11.66
N THR A 126 -6.25 2.95 12.41
CA THR A 126 -7.03 2.14 13.35
C THR A 126 -6.45 2.21 14.74
N ASP A 127 -7.23 1.86 15.75
CA ASP A 127 -6.73 1.68 17.11
C ASP A 127 -5.95 0.36 17.27
N GLU A 128 -5.64 0.02 18.52
CA GLU A 128 -4.93 -1.19 18.92
C GLU A 128 -5.87 -2.26 19.51
N THR A 129 -7.20 -2.11 19.38
CA THR A 129 -8.12 -3.10 19.96
C THR A 129 -7.99 -4.44 19.25
N LEU A 130 -8.17 -5.52 20.01
CA LEU A 130 -8.16 -6.89 19.49
C LEU A 130 -9.50 -7.57 19.81
N PRO A 131 -9.96 -8.53 18.99
CA PRO A 131 -9.26 -9.12 17.83
C PRO A 131 -9.30 -8.26 16.56
N GLU A 132 -10.19 -7.27 16.52
CA GLU A 132 -10.35 -6.37 15.38
C GLU A 132 -9.96 -4.94 15.78
N HIS A 133 -9.10 -4.33 14.97
CA HIS A 133 -8.71 -2.94 15.12
C HIS A 133 -9.80 -2.04 14.56
N GLN A 134 -10.34 -1.14 15.39
CA GLN A 134 -11.40 -0.24 14.95
C GLN A 134 -10.83 0.94 14.20
N GLU A 135 -11.51 1.35 13.14
CA GLU A 135 -11.16 2.54 12.39
C GLU A 135 -11.33 3.80 13.25
N LEU A 136 -10.30 4.63 13.29
CA LEU A 136 -10.32 5.92 13.98
C LEU A 136 -11.00 6.96 13.10
N GLU A 137 -11.48 8.06 13.70
CA GLU A 137 -11.99 9.21 12.96
C GLU A 137 -10.88 9.79 12.07
N HIS A 138 -11.07 9.70 10.75
CA HIS A 138 -10.08 10.19 9.80
C HIS A 138 -10.69 10.55 8.43
N ILE A 139 -9.91 11.30 7.65
CA ILE A 139 -10.10 11.52 6.21
C ILE A 139 -9.03 10.70 5.51
N SER A 140 -9.42 9.67 4.76
CA SER A 140 -8.47 8.73 4.13
C SER A 140 -7.70 9.40 2.99
N GLY A 141 -6.38 9.26 3.02
CA GLY A 141 -5.51 9.53 1.89
C GLY A 141 -5.68 8.47 0.81
N ARG A 142 -5.72 8.88 -0.46
CA ARG A 142 -5.94 7.98 -1.61
C ARG A 142 -4.97 8.27 -2.75
N ALA A 143 -4.65 7.24 -3.51
CA ALA A 143 -3.93 7.33 -4.76
C ALA A 143 -4.47 6.30 -5.77
N SER A 144 -4.34 6.60 -7.06
CA SER A 144 -4.59 5.64 -8.14
C SER A 144 -3.44 5.66 -9.13
N PHE A 145 -3.01 4.48 -9.57
CA PHE A 145 -1.85 4.31 -10.44
C PHE A 145 -1.93 2.97 -11.20
N THR A 146 -0.97 2.73 -12.08
CA THR A 146 -0.86 1.50 -12.85
C THR A 146 0.48 0.83 -12.55
N LEU A 147 0.45 -0.46 -12.27
CA LEU A 147 1.63 -1.31 -12.10
C LEU A 147 1.82 -2.16 -13.35
N GLY A 148 3.08 -2.30 -13.80
CA GLY A 148 3.44 -3.17 -14.91
C GLY A 148 3.86 -4.57 -14.50
#